data_AF-A0A1I2RED5-F1
#
_entry.id   AF-A0A1I2RED5-F1
#
_cell.length_a   1.000
_cell.length_b   1.000
_cell.length_c   1.000
_cell.angle_alpha   90.00
_cell.angle_beta   90.00
_cell.angle_gamma   90.00
#
_symmetry.space_group_name_H-M   'P 1'
#
loop_
_entity.id
_entity.type
_entity.pdbx_description
1 polymer ?
#
loop_
_entity_poly.entity_id
_entity_poly.type
_entity_poly.pdbx_seq_one_letter_code
_entity_poly.pdbx_strand_id
1 'polypeptide(L)' 'MIKPVSVTDPDPAEFKQFARDHLTPYQVPVAHKFVDSLPRTHSMKAIRAQALEIAKG' A
#
# COMPACT_ATOMS: atom_id res chain seq x y z
N MET A 1 2.77 10.67 -23.47
CA MET A 1 1.36 10.22 -23.31
C MET A 1 1.29 9.40 -22.02
N ILE A 2 0.80 9.99 -20.94
CA ILE A 2 0.58 9.27 -19.67
C ILE A 2 -0.78 8.59 -19.85
N LYS A 3 -0.80 7.26 -19.96
CA LYS A 3 -2.07 6.53 -20.04
C LYS A 3 -2.77 6.68 -18.68
N PRO A 4 -4.06 7.07 -18.61
CA PRO A 4 -4.80 7.01 -17.37
C PRO A 4 -4.89 5.54 -16.97
N VAL A 5 -4.20 5.15 -15.91
CA VAL A 5 -4.39 3.81 -15.34
C VAL A 5 -5.74 3.87 -14.64
N SER A 6 -6.70 3.08 -15.12
CA SER A 6 -7.94 2.87 -14.39
C SER A 6 -7.57 2.34 -13.01
N VAL A 7 -7.80 3.14 -11.97
CA VAL A 7 -7.40 2.83 -10.59
C VAL A 7 -8.32 1.71 -10.09
N THR A 8 -7.96 0.48 -10.42
CA THR A 8 -8.54 -0.72 -9.82
C THR A 8 -7.52 -1.22 -8.83
N ASP A 9 -7.96 -1.64 -7.64
CA ASP A 9 -7.07 -2.24 -6.67
C ASP A 9 -6.29 -3.39 -7.34
N PRO A 10 -4.96 -3.46 -7.13
CA PRO A 10 -4.17 -4.52 -7.72
C PRO A 10 -4.59 -5.86 -7.14
N ASP A 11 -4.44 -6.92 -7.92
CA ASP A 11 -4.77 -8.26 -7.47
C ASP A 11 -3.93 -8.62 -6.22
N PRO A 12 -4.56 -9.04 -5.11
CA PRO A 12 -3.84 -9.38 -3.88
C PRO A 12 -2.80 -10.50 -4.07
N ALA A 13 -3.04 -11.45 -4.98
CA ALA A 13 -2.09 -12.53 -5.24
C ALA A 13 -0.86 -12.03 -6.01
N GLU A 14 -1.06 -11.18 -7.02
CA GLU A 14 0.01 -10.49 -7.74
C GLU A 14 0.87 -9.63 -6.80
N PHE A 15 0.24 -8.81 -5.95
CA PHE A 15 0.96 -7.99 -4.97
C PHE A 15 1.81 -8.85 -4.00
N LYS A 16 1.23 -9.95 -3.51
CA LYS A 16 1.93 -10.85 -2.59
C LYS A 16 3.08 -11.58 -3.28
N GLN A 17 2.95 -11.93 -4.57
CA GLN A 17 4.04 -12.53 -5.34
C GLN A 17 5.17 -11.52 -5.56
N PHE A 18 4.83 -10.29 -5.98
CA PHE A 18 5.79 -9.21 -6.14
C PHE A 18 6.62 -8.97 -4.87
N ALA A 19 5.96 -8.97 -3.70
CA ALA A 19 6.64 -8.83 -2.41
C ALA A 19 7.58 -10.02 -2.12
N ARG A 20 7.21 -11.25 -2.45
CA ARG A 20 8.07 -12.44 -2.26
C ARG A 20 9.30 -12.42 -3.16
N ASP A 21 9.18 -11.88 -4.36
CA ASP A 21 10.27 -11.85 -5.33
C ASP A 21 11.36 -10.82 -4.95
N HIS A 22 10.98 -9.77 -4.21
CA HIS A 22 11.87 -8.63 -3.90
C HIS A 22 12.26 -8.50 -2.43
N LEU A 23 11.59 -9.19 -1.52
CA LEU A 23 11.82 -9.12 -0.07
C LEU A 23 12.26 -10.47 0.49
N THR A 24 13.03 -10.44 1.57
CA THR A 24 13.29 -11.68 2.33
C THR A 24 12.00 -12.18 3.00
N PRO A 25 11.88 -13.48 3.30
CA PRO A 25 10.64 -14.08 3.81
C PRO A 25 10.04 -13.36 5.05
N TYR A 26 10.89 -12.85 5.95
CA TYR A 26 10.45 -12.14 7.17
C TYR A 26 10.02 -10.70 6.94
N GLN A 27 10.33 -10.13 5.78
CA GLN A 27 9.94 -8.77 5.40
C GLN A 27 8.63 -8.73 4.61
N VAL A 28 8.15 -9.89 4.14
CA VAL A 28 6.88 -9.98 3.39
C VAL A 28 5.72 -9.63 4.33
N PRO A 29 4.90 -8.62 4.00
CA PRO A 29 3.77 -8.23 4.83
C PRO A 29 2.75 -9.37 4.95
N VAL A 30 2.29 -9.64 6.18
CA VAL A 30 1.26 -10.64 6.45
C VAL A 30 -0.12 -10.19 5.95
N ALA A 31 -0.39 -8.88 6.04
CA ALA A 31 -1.62 -8.26 5.58
C ALA A 31 -1.32 -6.93 4.86
N HIS A 32 -2.19 -6.56 3.93
CA HIS A 32 -2.14 -5.30 3.20
C HIS A 32 -3.55 -4.78 2.98
N LYS A 33 -3.68 -3.45 2.89
CA LYS A 33 -4.94 -2.76 2.65
C LYS A 33 -4.71 -1.69 1.59
N PHE A 34 -5.45 -1.77 0.50
CA PHE A 34 -5.45 -0.74 -0.53
C PHE A 34 -6.39 0.38 -0.10
N VAL A 35 -5.94 1.62 -0.27
CA VAL A 35 -6.67 2.82 0.12
C VAL A 35 -6.42 3.89 -0.94
N ASP A 36 -7.44 4.69 -1.24
CA ASP A 36 -7.33 5.76 -2.24
C ASP A 36 -6.35 6.86 -1.82
N SER A 37 -6.27 7.14 -0.51
CA SER A 37 -5.41 8.18 0.02
C SER A 37 -4.85 7.85 1.40
N LEU A 38 -3.64 8.33 1.66
CA LEU A 38 -3.02 8.27 2.99
C LEU A 38 -3.16 9.61 3.70
N PRO A 39 -3.36 9.61 5.03
CA PRO A 39 -3.38 10.83 5.83
C PRO A 39 -2.03 11.54 5.74
N ARG A 40 -2.06 12.85 5.47
CA ARG A 40 -0.86 13.65 5.23
C ARG A 40 -0.89 14.96 6.00
N THR A 41 0.29 15.47 6.34
CA THR A 41 0.46 16.84 6.86
C THR A 41 0.20 17.87 5.77
N HIS A 42 0.09 19.15 6.13
CA HIS A 42 0.06 20.26 5.16
C HIS A 42 1.29 20.27 4.23
N SER A 43 2.43 19.74 4.70
CA SER A 43 3.64 19.51 3.89
C SER A 43 3.64 18.18 3.11
N MET A 44 2.48 17.54 2.98
CA MET A 44 2.23 16.30 2.22
C MET A 44 2.96 15.04 2.73
N LYS A 45 3.59 15.09 3.91
CA LYS A 45 4.22 13.92 4.54
C LYS A 45 3.16 12.97 5.08
N ALA A 46 3.34 11.66 4.90
CA ALA A 46 2.45 10.66 5.47
C ALA A 46 2.47 10.69 7.00
N ILE A 47 1.30 10.70 7.62
CA ILE A 47 1.14 10.67 9.07
C ILE A 47 1.05 9.21 9.51
N ARG A 48 2.18 8.65 9.96
CA ARG A 48 2.31 7.22 10.30
C ARG A 48 1.29 6.75 11.34
N ALA A 49 1.06 7.53 12.40
CA ALA A 49 0.12 7.16 13.45
C ALA A 49 -1.30 6.94 12.90
N GLN A 50 -1.79 7.84 12.05
CA GLN A 50 -3.11 7.71 11.43
C GLN A 50 -3.15 6.57 10.40
N ALA A 51 -2.07 6.35 9.63
CA ALA A 51 -1.97 5.23 8.71
C ALA A 51 -2.02 3.86 9.44
N LEU A 52 -1.46 3.77 10.66
CA LEU A 52 -1.55 2.57 11.48
C LEU A 52 -2.99 2.29 11.94
N GLU A 53 -3.76 3.32 12.30
CA GLU A 53 -5.17 3.15 12.66
C GLU A 53 -6.00 2.66 11.46
N ILE A 54 -5.72 3.16 10.26
CA ILE A 54 -6.37 2.70 9.02
C ILE A 54 -6.06 1.23 8.72
N ALA A 55 -4.86 0.77 9.03
CA ALA A 55 -4.43 -0.61 8.83
C ALA A 55 -5.00 -1.60 9.88
N LYS A 56 -5.43 -1.10 11.04
CA LYS A 56 -6.07 -1.92 12.09
C LYS A 56 -7.56 -2.14 11.84
N GLY A 57 -8.25 -1.14 11.29
CA GLY A 57 -9.65 -1.25 10.85
C GLY A 57 -9.76 -1.92 9.49
#